data_AF-A0A7C0ZI66-F1
#
_entry.id   AF-A0A7C0ZI66-F1
#
_cell.length_a   1.000
_cell.length_b   1.000
_cell.length_c   1.000
_cell.angle_alpha   90.00
_cell.angle_beta   90.00
_cell.angle_gamma   90.00
#
_symmetry.space_group_name_H-M   'P 1'
#
loop_
_entity.id
_entity.type
_entity.pdbx_description
1 polymer ?
#
loop_
_entity_poly.entity_id
_entity_poly.type
_entity_poly.pdbx_seq_one_letter_code
_entity_poly.pdbx_strand_id
1 'polypeptide(L)'
;MGVNLRGLVEPKILKVEELQARAVAFDGNNVLYQFLSSIRGADGQPLRDREGRITSHLSGLLYRNSNLLEKGVRVAYVFDGEPHVFKREELESRMKARAKARVLYEKAVEEGDAEKARLYGQRAVVATGDLVAQAKRLLSCLGIPWVQAPGEGEAQAAYMAKKGDVWAAASQDYDSLLFGAPRHIRNLSITGRRKLPRKKLYINVEPELIELERLKQSLGLTQSQLVDVGILVGTDYNPKGVKGIGPKTALKLIK
;
A
#
# COMPACT_ATOMS: atom_id res chain seq x y z
N MET A 1 -1.45 5.56 1.66
CA MET A 1 -1.58 6.03 3.05
C MET A 1 -0.17 6.44 3.47
N GLY A 2 0.13 6.75 4.72
CA GLY A 2 1.52 6.86 5.16
C GLY A 2 2.32 8.10 4.74
N VAL A 3 3.60 8.08 5.11
CA VAL A 3 4.56 9.16 4.88
C VAL A 3 4.89 9.31 3.40
N ASN A 4 4.89 10.55 2.90
CA ASN A 4 5.28 10.84 1.54
C ASN A 4 6.76 11.22 1.45
N LEU A 5 7.64 10.25 1.18
CA LEU A 5 9.07 10.50 0.92
C LEU A 5 9.39 10.69 -0.57
N ARG A 6 8.37 10.88 -1.41
CA ARG A 6 8.54 11.03 -2.85
C ARG A 6 9.39 12.27 -3.14
N GLY A 7 10.50 12.07 -3.86
CA GLY A 7 11.48 13.12 -4.17
C GLY A 7 12.71 13.14 -3.26
N LEU A 8 12.75 12.32 -2.21
CA LEU A 8 13.99 11.99 -1.47
C LEU A 8 14.54 10.61 -1.82
N VAL A 9 13.67 9.73 -2.33
CA VAL A 9 13.99 8.34 -2.61
C VAL A 9 14.31 8.16 -4.10
N GLU A 10 15.42 7.49 -4.37
CA GLU A 10 15.82 7.05 -5.71
C GLU A 10 15.66 5.52 -5.82
N PRO A 11 14.51 5.02 -6.32
CA PRO A 11 14.27 3.60 -6.42
C PRO A 11 15.08 2.97 -7.58
N LYS A 12 15.52 1.73 -7.38
CA LYS A 12 16.02 0.87 -8.47
C LYS A 12 14.86 0.09 -9.07
N ILE A 13 14.73 0.09 -10.40
CA ILE A 13 13.78 -0.80 -11.08
C ILE A 13 14.17 -2.25 -10.81
N LEU A 14 13.20 -3.04 -10.36
CA LEU A 14 13.38 -4.44 -9.99
C LEU A 14 12.52 -5.31 -10.90
N LYS A 15 13.15 -6.28 -11.58
CA LYS A 15 12.41 -7.31 -12.32
C LYS A 15 11.89 -8.35 -11.34
N VAL A 16 10.68 -8.87 -11.58
CA VAL A 16 10.07 -9.85 -10.67
C VAL A 16 10.89 -11.14 -10.63
N GLU A 17 11.58 -11.46 -11.71
CA GLU A 17 12.47 -12.61 -11.83
C GLU A 17 13.68 -12.52 -10.86
N GLU A 18 14.11 -11.30 -10.49
CA GLU A 18 15.17 -11.09 -9.48
C GLU A 18 14.69 -11.46 -8.05
N LEU A 19 13.39 -11.69 -7.86
CA LEU A 19 12.80 -12.14 -6.60
C LEU A 19 12.66 -13.66 -6.50
N GLN A 20 13.14 -14.43 -7.47
CA GLN A 20 13.10 -15.89 -7.42
C GLN A 20 13.75 -16.40 -6.12
N ALA A 21 13.04 -17.30 -5.43
CA ALA A 21 13.38 -17.85 -4.11
C ALA A 21 13.46 -16.84 -2.95
N ARG A 22 13.23 -15.53 -3.19
CA ARG A 22 13.16 -14.51 -2.14
C ARG A 22 11.79 -14.53 -1.48
N ALA A 23 11.79 -14.40 -0.15
CA ALA A 23 10.57 -14.21 0.63
C ALA A 23 10.25 -12.73 0.77
N VAL A 24 9.00 -12.32 0.56
CA VAL A 24 8.55 -10.92 0.66
C VAL A 24 7.32 -10.84 1.55
N ALA A 25 7.36 -9.94 2.55
CA ALA A 25 6.21 -9.63 3.40
C ALA A 25 5.43 -8.45 2.82
N PHE A 26 4.19 -8.69 2.43
CA PHE A 26 3.27 -7.65 1.94
C PHE A 26 2.49 -7.06 3.10
N ASP A 27 2.34 -5.73 3.12
CA ASP A 27 1.28 -5.10 3.91
C ASP A 27 -0.08 -5.49 3.30
N GLY A 28 -0.81 -6.35 4.01
CA GLY A 28 -2.10 -6.87 3.58
C GLY A 28 -3.15 -5.76 3.45
N ASN A 29 -3.21 -4.82 4.39
CA ASN A 29 -4.18 -3.73 4.37
C ASN A 29 -3.94 -2.81 3.17
N ASN A 30 -2.67 -2.47 2.91
CA ASN A 30 -2.26 -1.72 1.73
C ASN A 30 -2.63 -2.46 0.42
N VAL A 31 -2.31 -3.76 0.34
CA VAL A 31 -2.60 -4.57 -0.86
C VAL A 31 -4.10 -4.69 -1.12
N LEU A 32 -4.92 -4.96 -0.11
CA LEU A 32 -6.38 -5.03 -0.27
C LEU A 32 -6.94 -3.70 -0.78
N TYR A 33 -6.47 -2.58 -0.25
CA TYR A 33 -6.86 -1.25 -0.74
C TYR A 33 -6.45 -1.04 -2.21
N GLN A 34 -5.25 -1.48 -2.61
CA GLN A 34 -4.83 -1.42 -4.01
C GLN A 34 -5.74 -2.25 -4.91
N PHE A 35 -6.11 -3.47 -4.52
CA PHE A 35 -7.01 -4.31 -5.31
C PHE A 35 -8.41 -3.71 -5.42
N LEU A 36 -9.00 -3.26 -4.31
CA LEU A 36 -10.33 -2.65 -4.31
C LEU A 36 -10.39 -1.33 -5.11
N SER A 37 -9.28 -0.58 -5.18
CA SER A 37 -9.20 0.65 -5.97
C SER A 37 -8.91 0.41 -7.45
N SER A 38 -8.08 -0.59 -7.78
CA SER A 38 -7.59 -0.82 -9.15
C SER A 38 -8.35 -1.89 -9.95
N ILE A 39 -8.83 -2.96 -9.30
CA ILE A 39 -9.50 -4.09 -9.96
C ILE A 39 -10.99 -3.81 -10.02
N ARG A 40 -11.45 -3.42 -11.21
CA ARG A 40 -12.80 -2.92 -11.48
C ARG A 40 -13.30 -3.45 -12.82
N GLY A 41 -14.61 -3.52 -12.99
CA GLY A 41 -15.27 -3.81 -14.25
C GLY A 41 -15.00 -2.73 -15.30
N ALA A 42 -15.45 -2.98 -16.53
CA ALA A 42 -15.32 -2.03 -17.64
C ALA A 42 -16.04 -0.69 -17.36
N ASP A 43 -17.13 -0.76 -16.59
CA ASP A 43 -17.92 0.37 -16.08
C ASP A 43 -17.24 1.13 -14.92
N GLY A 44 -16.08 0.66 -14.43
CA GLY A 44 -15.38 1.27 -13.31
C GLY A 44 -15.96 0.91 -11.94
N GLN A 45 -16.98 0.05 -11.87
CA GLN A 45 -17.49 -0.46 -10.61
C GLN A 45 -16.56 -1.54 -10.04
N PRO A 46 -16.52 -1.74 -8.70
CA PRO A 46 -15.85 -2.90 -8.11
C PRO A 46 -16.42 -4.20 -8.68
N LEU A 47 -15.58 -5.24 -8.75
CA LEU A 47 -16.07 -6.57 -9.08
C LEU A 47 -17.01 -7.04 -7.97
N ARG A 48 -18.12 -7.67 -8.37
CA ARG A 48 -19.13 -8.20 -7.47
C ARG A 48 -19.51 -9.63 -7.85
N ASP A 49 -19.97 -10.41 -6.87
CA ASP A 49 -20.61 -11.70 -7.13
C ASP A 49 -22.11 -11.55 -7.46
N ARG A 50 -22.82 -12.67 -7.62
CA ARG A 50 -24.26 -12.71 -7.94
C ARG A 50 -25.14 -12.10 -6.85
N GLU A 51 -24.64 -12.02 -5.62
CA GLU A 51 -25.33 -11.45 -4.46
C GLU A 51 -24.95 -9.96 -4.25
N GLY A 52 -24.15 -9.40 -5.15
CA GLY A 52 -23.73 -8.00 -5.12
C GLY A 52 -22.58 -7.71 -4.14
N ARG A 53 -21.97 -8.72 -3.52
CA ARG A 53 -20.83 -8.54 -2.60
C ARG A 53 -19.56 -8.24 -3.38
N ILE A 54 -18.73 -7.34 -2.87
CA ILE A 54 -17.47 -6.95 -3.53
C ILE A 54 -16.48 -8.14 -3.49
N THR A 55 -15.85 -8.45 -4.61
CA THR A 55 -14.88 -9.56 -4.76
C THR A 55 -13.54 -9.12 -5.37
N SER A 56 -13.34 -7.82 -5.64
CA SER A 56 -12.10 -7.28 -6.23
C SER A 56 -10.84 -7.68 -5.44
N HIS A 57 -10.92 -7.69 -4.11
CA HIS A 57 -9.81 -8.08 -3.23
C HIS A 57 -9.43 -9.57 -3.37
N LEU A 58 -10.43 -10.46 -3.47
CA LEU A 58 -10.20 -11.89 -3.64
C LEU A 58 -9.62 -12.21 -5.01
N SER A 59 -10.16 -11.60 -6.06
CA SER A 59 -9.63 -11.71 -7.43
C SER A 59 -8.17 -11.24 -7.49
N GLY A 60 -7.89 -10.08 -6.89
CA GLY A 60 -6.54 -9.55 -6.80
C GLY A 60 -5.58 -10.47 -6.08
N LEU A 61 -5.97 -10.98 -4.90
CA LEU A 61 -5.15 -11.93 -4.15
C LEU A 61 -4.88 -13.21 -4.95
N LEU A 62 -5.90 -13.81 -5.55
CA LEU A 62 -5.76 -15.05 -6.29
C LEU A 62 -4.77 -14.88 -7.46
N TYR A 63 -5.10 -13.99 -8.40
CA TYR A 63 -4.30 -13.85 -9.62
C TYR A 63 -2.92 -13.26 -9.37
N ARG A 64 -2.80 -12.29 -8.44
CA ARG A 64 -1.49 -11.69 -8.14
C ARG A 64 -0.56 -12.70 -7.49
N ASN A 65 -1.06 -13.47 -6.52
CA ASN A 65 -0.24 -14.47 -5.86
C ASN A 65 0.13 -15.61 -6.83
N SER A 66 -0.79 -16.07 -7.69
CA SER A 66 -0.45 -17.06 -8.72
C SER A 66 0.71 -16.60 -9.59
N ASN A 67 0.66 -15.35 -10.09
CA ASN A 67 1.74 -14.80 -10.93
C ASN A 67 3.08 -14.65 -10.20
N LEU A 68 3.06 -14.36 -8.89
CA LEU A 68 4.29 -14.23 -8.08
C LEU A 68 4.88 -15.60 -7.74
N LEU A 69 4.03 -16.54 -7.35
CA LEU A 69 4.41 -17.92 -7.01
C LEU A 69 4.95 -18.66 -8.23
N GLU A 70 4.36 -18.47 -9.42
CA GLU A 70 4.86 -19.02 -10.69
C GLU A 70 6.30 -18.56 -10.99
N LYS A 71 6.64 -17.33 -10.60
CA LYS A 71 8.01 -16.78 -10.72
C LYS A 71 8.93 -17.17 -9.57
N GLY A 72 8.48 -18.07 -8.68
CA GLY A 72 9.26 -18.57 -7.55
C GLY A 72 9.40 -17.58 -6.39
N VAL A 73 8.60 -16.51 -6.34
CA VAL A 73 8.60 -15.57 -5.21
C VAL A 73 7.86 -16.20 -4.04
N ARG A 74 8.48 -16.24 -2.86
CA ARG A 74 7.80 -16.69 -1.62
C ARG A 74 7.06 -15.50 -1.01
N VAL A 75 5.76 -15.67 -0.75
CA VAL A 75 4.90 -14.56 -0.32
C VAL A 75 4.42 -14.79 1.10
N ALA A 76 4.44 -13.75 1.93
CA ALA A 76 3.75 -13.68 3.21
C ALA A 76 2.97 -12.37 3.30
N TYR A 77 1.83 -12.38 4.00
CA TYR A 77 1.04 -11.18 4.25
C TYR A 77 1.09 -10.78 5.71
N VAL A 78 1.02 -9.48 5.99
CA VAL A 78 0.96 -8.94 7.35
C VAL A 78 -0.26 -8.04 7.44
N PHE A 79 -1.18 -8.35 8.34
CA PHE A 79 -2.40 -7.57 8.56
C PHE A 79 -2.28 -6.74 9.84
N ASP A 80 -2.81 -5.52 9.80
CA ASP A 80 -2.83 -4.61 10.96
C ASP A 80 -3.57 -5.24 12.15
N GLY A 81 -3.03 -5.00 13.35
CA GLY A 81 -3.69 -5.21 14.64
C GLY A 81 -4.41 -3.97 15.12
N GLU A 82 -4.39 -3.73 16.43
CA GLU A 82 -5.05 -2.58 17.01
C GLU A 82 -4.25 -1.29 16.71
N PRO A 83 -4.88 -0.26 16.13
CA PRO A 83 -4.19 0.98 15.81
C PRO A 83 -3.82 1.75 17.08
N HIS A 84 -2.63 2.37 17.07
CA HIS A 84 -2.20 3.24 18.17
C HIS A 84 -3.13 4.45 18.34
N VAL A 85 -3.28 4.95 19.58
CA VAL A 85 -4.17 6.08 19.91
C VAL A 85 -3.90 7.35 19.10
N PHE A 86 -2.64 7.58 18.73
CA PHE A 86 -2.24 8.74 17.91
C PHE A 86 -2.74 8.68 16.46
N LYS A 87 -3.16 7.51 15.96
CA LYS A 87 -3.77 7.41 14.61
C LYS A 87 -5.23 7.83 14.56
N ARG A 88 -5.87 8.09 15.70
CA ARG A 88 -7.32 8.38 15.77
C ARG A 88 -7.71 9.56 14.86
N GLU A 89 -6.95 10.65 14.88
CA GLU A 89 -7.23 11.82 14.03
C GLU A 89 -7.18 11.46 12.54
N GLU A 90 -6.15 10.71 12.11
CA GLU A 90 -6.01 10.29 10.72
C GLU A 90 -7.10 9.31 10.31
N LEU A 91 -7.45 8.36 11.17
CA LEU A 91 -8.54 7.41 10.93
C LEU A 91 -9.89 8.12 10.79
N GLU A 92 -10.20 9.07 11.66
CA GLU A 92 -11.41 9.90 11.57
C GLU A 92 -11.43 10.74 10.30
N SER A 93 -10.31 11.37 9.95
CA SER A 93 -10.16 12.14 8.71
C SER A 93 -10.42 11.27 7.49
N ARG A 94 -9.84 10.06 7.44
CA ARG A 94 -10.08 9.05 6.39
C ARG A 94 -11.53 8.64 6.33
N MET A 95 -12.18 8.39 7.46
CA MET A 95 -13.60 8.05 7.51
C MET A 95 -14.47 9.18 6.93
N LYS A 96 -14.22 10.43 7.34
CA LYS A 96 -14.93 11.61 6.81
C LYS A 96 -14.71 11.78 5.31
N ALA A 97 -13.48 11.62 4.83
CA ALA A 97 -13.16 11.72 3.41
C ALA A 97 -13.85 10.62 2.57
N ARG A 98 -13.88 9.39 3.08
CA ARG A 98 -14.57 8.25 2.45
C ARG A 98 -16.08 8.43 2.41
N ALA A 99 -16.69 8.89 3.50
CA ALA A 99 -18.12 9.18 3.55
C ALA A 99 -18.51 10.26 2.53
N LYS A 100 -17.74 11.35 2.45
CA LYS A 100 -17.92 12.38 1.43
C LYS A 100 -17.77 11.83 0.01
N ALA A 101 -16.75 11.00 -0.22
CA ALA A 101 -16.54 10.36 -1.51
C ALA A 101 -17.70 9.41 -1.88
N ARG A 102 -18.31 8.72 -0.91
CA ARG A 102 -19.45 7.83 -1.15
C ARG A 102 -20.69 8.61 -1.60
N VAL A 103 -21.01 9.72 -0.93
CA VAL A 103 -22.13 10.59 -1.34
C VAL A 103 -21.90 11.15 -2.75
N LEU A 104 -20.68 11.59 -3.06
CA LEU A 104 -20.32 12.07 -4.40
C LEU A 104 -20.35 10.98 -5.46
N TYR A 105 -20.04 9.74 -5.07
CA TYR A 105 -20.15 8.56 -5.93
C TYR A 105 -21.61 8.26 -6.28
N GLU A 106 -22.50 8.21 -5.29
CA GLU A 106 -23.92 7.93 -5.48
C GLU A 106 -24.56 8.98 -6.41
N LYS A 107 -24.30 10.27 -6.17
CA LYS A 107 -24.73 11.36 -7.07
C LYS A 107 -24.21 11.20 -8.50
N ALA A 108 -22.93 10.88 -8.65
CA ALA A 108 -22.35 10.72 -9.99
C ALA A 108 -22.93 9.51 -10.74
N VAL A 109 -23.35 8.45 -10.03
CA VAL A 109 -24.06 7.32 -10.63
C VAL A 109 -25.46 7.72 -11.06
N GLU A 110 -26.20 8.47 -10.23
CA GLU A 110 -27.53 9.00 -10.56
C GLU A 110 -27.49 9.95 -11.78
N GLU A 111 -26.47 10.79 -11.87
CA GLU A 111 -26.24 11.72 -12.99
C GLU A 111 -25.72 11.03 -14.27
N GLY A 112 -25.40 9.73 -14.22
CA GLY A 112 -24.80 8.99 -15.35
C GLY A 112 -23.37 9.41 -15.70
N ASP A 113 -22.70 10.18 -14.83
CA ASP A 113 -21.32 10.63 -15.02
C ASP A 113 -20.36 9.51 -14.61
N ALA A 114 -20.11 8.60 -15.56
CA ALA A 114 -19.22 7.45 -15.38
C ALA A 114 -17.80 7.84 -14.96
N GLU A 115 -17.31 9.03 -15.33
CA GLU A 115 -15.98 9.49 -14.95
C GLU A 115 -15.91 9.89 -13.47
N LYS A 116 -16.86 10.70 -13.01
CA LYS A 116 -16.96 11.08 -11.59
C LYS A 116 -17.28 9.87 -10.72
N ALA A 117 -18.19 9.00 -11.17
CA ALA A 117 -18.52 7.77 -10.46
C ALA A 117 -17.28 6.90 -10.27
N ARG A 118 -16.46 6.74 -11.30
CA ARG A 118 -15.18 6.02 -11.18
C ARG A 118 -14.22 6.67 -10.19
N LEU A 119 -14.05 8.00 -10.24
CA LEU A 119 -13.13 8.73 -9.36
C LEU A 119 -13.54 8.65 -7.89
N TYR A 120 -14.80 8.95 -7.59
CA TYR A 120 -15.32 8.95 -6.23
C TYR A 120 -15.49 7.53 -5.69
N GLY A 121 -15.88 6.59 -6.55
CA GLY A 121 -15.98 5.17 -6.20
C GLY A 121 -14.62 4.53 -5.85
N GLN A 122 -13.50 5.05 -6.37
CA GLN A 122 -12.15 4.66 -5.93
C GLN A 122 -11.81 5.21 -4.54
N ARG A 123 -12.22 6.44 -4.24
CA ARG A 123 -11.94 7.12 -2.97
C ARG A 123 -12.84 6.64 -1.83
N ALA A 124 -14.04 6.15 -2.14
CA ALA A 124 -15.01 5.62 -1.18
C ALA A 124 -14.68 4.21 -0.68
N VAL A 125 -13.66 3.55 -1.25
CA VAL A 125 -13.28 2.17 -0.90
C VAL A 125 -12.87 2.05 0.57
N VAL A 126 -13.43 1.04 1.23
CA VAL A 126 -13.06 0.64 2.59
C VAL A 126 -12.72 -0.85 2.59
N ALA A 127 -11.55 -1.21 3.12
CA ALA A 127 -11.27 -2.58 3.51
C ALA A 127 -11.91 -2.82 4.88
N THR A 128 -13.13 -3.32 4.91
CA THR A 128 -13.84 -3.64 6.15
C THR A 128 -13.24 -4.88 6.82
N GLY A 129 -13.52 -5.09 8.11
CA GLY A 129 -13.09 -6.28 8.85
C GLY A 129 -13.47 -7.58 8.14
N ASP A 130 -14.66 -7.63 7.55
CA ASP A 130 -15.13 -8.78 6.78
C ASP A 130 -14.26 -9.05 5.54
N LEU A 131 -13.86 -8.01 4.81
CA LEU A 131 -12.99 -8.17 3.63
C LEU A 131 -11.60 -8.69 4.03
N VAL A 132 -11.08 -8.23 5.17
CA VAL A 132 -9.82 -8.73 5.75
C VAL A 132 -9.96 -10.19 6.16
N ALA A 133 -11.06 -10.57 6.82
CA ALA A 133 -11.32 -11.96 7.21
C ALA A 133 -11.42 -12.89 5.98
N GLN A 134 -12.13 -12.46 4.94
CA GLN A 134 -12.22 -13.19 3.66
C GLN A 134 -10.84 -13.33 3.00
N ALA A 135 -10.03 -12.27 3.00
CA ALA A 135 -8.67 -12.29 2.49
C ALA A 135 -7.79 -13.31 3.23
N LYS A 136 -7.78 -13.28 4.57
CA LYS A 136 -7.05 -14.26 5.40
C LYS A 136 -7.50 -15.69 5.13
N ARG A 137 -8.82 -15.91 4.99
CA ARG A 137 -9.37 -17.22 4.64
C ARG A 137 -8.86 -17.70 3.28
N LEU A 138 -8.92 -16.86 2.25
CA LEU A 138 -8.41 -17.20 0.93
C LEU A 138 -6.91 -17.52 0.95
N LEU A 139 -6.10 -16.67 1.60
CA LEU A 139 -4.66 -16.91 1.76
C LEU A 139 -4.37 -18.25 2.43
N SER A 140 -5.12 -18.59 3.48
CA SER A 140 -5.00 -19.88 4.17
C SER A 140 -5.33 -21.05 3.25
N CYS A 141 -6.41 -20.95 2.45
CA CYS A 141 -6.77 -21.98 1.46
C CYS A 141 -5.70 -22.14 0.35
N LEU A 142 -4.99 -21.06 0.00
CA LEU A 142 -3.90 -21.08 -0.98
C LEU A 142 -2.57 -21.57 -0.39
N GLY A 143 -2.52 -21.85 0.92
CA GLY A 143 -1.27 -22.21 1.61
C GLY A 143 -0.28 -21.03 1.76
N ILE A 144 -0.77 -19.78 1.63
CA ILE A 144 0.06 -18.59 1.76
C ILE A 144 0.02 -18.10 3.22
N PRO A 145 1.18 -17.99 3.90
CA PRO A 145 1.22 -17.57 5.29
C PRO A 145 0.81 -16.11 5.45
N TRP A 146 0.12 -15.83 6.55
CA TRP A 146 -0.16 -14.46 6.98
C TRP A 146 0.10 -14.29 8.47
N VAL A 147 0.48 -13.09 8.87
CA VAL A 147 0.81 -12.70 10.24
C VAL A 147 -0.17 -11.62 10.69
N GLN A 148 -0.67 -11.76 11.92
CA GLN A 148 -1.39 -10.71 12.61
C GLN A 148 -0.38 -9.82 13.34
N ALA A 149 -0.23 -8.56 12.91
CA ALA A 149 0.59 -7.61 13.64
C ALA A 149 -0.08 -7.26 14.98
N PRO A 150 0.68 -6.97 16.05
CA PRO A 150 0.13 -6.43 17.29
C PRO A 150 -0.35 -4.98 17.12
N GLY A 151 0.30 -4.23 16.22
CA GLY A 151 -0.03 -2.86 15.85
C GLY A 151 -0.03 -2.71 14.33
N GLU A 152 0.93 -1.98 13.78
CA GLU A 152 0.98 -1.76 12.33
C GLU A 152 1.58 -2.91 11.53
N GLY A 153 0.94 -3.25 10.42
CA GLY A 153 1.39 -4.25 9.47
C GLY A 153 2.72 -3.89 8.82
N GLU A 154 2.93 -2.62 8.45
CA GLU A 154 4.21 -2.16 7.89
C GLU A 154 5.37 -2.28 8.90
N ALA A 155 5.12 -1.98 10.18
CA ALA A 155 6.11 -2.14 11.24
C ALA A 155 6.50 -3.61 11.44
N GLN A 156 5.50 -4.49 11.46
CA GLN A 156 5.72 -5.94 11.58
C GLN A 156 6.42 -6.51 10.34
N ALA A 157 6.06 -6.06 9.13
CA ALA A 157 6.75 -6.45 7.89
C ALA A 157 8.21 -5.98 7.88
N ALA A 158 8.47 -4.75 8.33
CA ALA A 158 9.81 -4.21 8.49
C ALA A 158 10.64 -5.03 9.50
N TYR A 159 10.03 -5.41 10.64
CA TYR A 159 10.67 -6.25 11.64
C TYR A 159 11.05 -7.63 11.09
N MET A 160 10.13 -8.30 10.39
CA MET A 160 10.40 -9.60 9.74
C MET A 160 11.56 -9.49 8.74
N ALA A 161 11.63 -8.39 7.98
CA ALA A 161 12.71 -8.14 7.03
C ALA A 161 14.06 -7.86 7.73
N LYS A 162 14.07 -7.12 8.85
CA LYS A 162 15.28 -6.91 9.66
C LYS A 162 15.81 -8.20 10.28
N LYS A 163 14.91 -9.04 10.79
CA LYS A 163 15.26 -10.31 11.42
C LYS A 163 15.78 -11.35 10.41
N GLY A 164 15.46 -11.19 9.13
CA GLY A 164 15.86 -12.09 8.06
C GLY A 164 14.83 -13.18 7.74
N ASP A 165 13.65 -13.15 8.36
CA ASP A 165 12.55 -14.07 8.06
C ASP A 165 12.01 -13.85 6.63
N VAL A 166 12.07 -12.61 6.14
CA VAL A 166 11.81 -12.22 4.74
C VAL A 166 12.93 -11.34 4.20
N TRP A 167 13.08 -11.29 2.88
CA TRP A 167 14.09 -10.49 2.21
C TRP A 167 13.75 -8.99 2.14
N ALA A 168 12.46 -8.66 2.02
CA ALA A 168 11.96 -7.30 1.92
C ALA A 168 10.51 -7.17 2.42
N ALA A 169 10.14 -5.94 2.80
CA ALA A 169 8.75 -5.53 2.97
C ALA A 169 8.20 -4.96 1.65
N ALA A 170 6.93 -5.18 1.34
CA ALA A 170 6.28 -4.66 0.13
C ALA A 170 5.02 -3.86 0.48
N SER A 171 5.01 -2.59 0.08
CA SER A 171 3.88 -1.68 0.24
C SER A 171 3.96 -0.54 -0.78
N GLN A 172 2.84 0.15 -1.02
CA GLN A 172 2.83 1.42 -1.76
C GLN A 172 3.25 2.63 -0.92
N ASP A 173 3.28 2.49 0.40
CA ASP A 173 3.63 3.57 1.32
C ASP A 173 5.06 3.37 1.82
N TYR A 174 5.71 4.41 2.34
CA TYR A 174 7.13 4.35 2.72
C TYR A 174 7.34 4.05 4.21
N ASP A 175 6.30 3.75 4.98
CA ASP A 175 6.39 3.69 6.45
C ASP A 175 7.32 2.56 6.92
N SER A 176 7.34 1.43 6.21
CA SER A 176 8.26 0.33 6.47
C SER A 176 9.74 0.74 6.44
N LEU A 177 10.14 1.76 5.67
CA LEU A 177 11.50 2.32 5.72
C LEU A 177 11.74 3.11 7.01
N LEU A 178 10.73 3.84 7.51
CA LEU A 178 10.81 4.53 8.80
C LEU A 178 10.90 3.54 9.97
N PHE A 179 10.17 2.42 9.87
CA PHE A 179 10.32 1.29 10.79
C PHE A 179 11.62 0.52 10.58
N GLY A 180 12.40 0.83 9.54
CA GLY A 180 13.75 0.37 9.30
C GLY A 180 13.87 -0.92 8.48
N ALA A 181 12.88 -1.24 7.64
CA ALA A 181 12.98 -2.36 6.71
C ALA A 181 14.27 -2.20 5.87
N PRO A 182 15.19 -3.19 5.85
CA PRO A 182 16.44 -3.06 5.09
C PRO A 182 16.18 -2.92 3.58
N ARG A 183 15.08 -3.52 3.10
CA ARG A 183 14.60 -3.46 1.72
C ARG A 183 13.10 -3.26 1.70
N HIS A 184 12.68 -2.31 0.86
CA HIS A 184 11.29 -1.97 0.63
C HIS A 184 10.98 -2.06 -0.86
N ILE A 185 9.90 -2.74 -1.23
CA ILE A 185 9.47 -2.91 -2.62
C ILE A 185 8.12 -2.23 -2.82
N ARG A 186 8.08 -1.24 -3.73
CA ARG A 186 6.83 -0.65 -4.22
C ARG A 186 6.37 -1.36 -5.48
N ASN A 187 5.12 -1.10 -5.84
CA ASN A 187 4.48 -1.55 -7.08
C ASN A 187 4.31 -3.06 -7.26
N LEU A 188 4.84 -3.91 -6.36
CA LEU A 188 4.82 -5.37 -6.53
C LEU A 188 3.41 -5.98 -6.65
N SER A 189 2.44 -5.43 -5.92
CA SER A 189 1.02 -5.86 -5.99
C SER A 189 0.26 -5.35 -7.22
N ILE A 190 0.80 -4.35 -7.93
CA ILE A 190 0.15 -3.68 -9.07
C ILE A 190 0.97 -3.77 -10.36
N THR A 191 1.94 -4.68 -10.41
CA THR A 191 2.84 -4.85 -11.57
C THR A 191 2.09 -5.20 -12.85
N GLY A 192 2.68 -4.76 -13.97
CA GLY A 192 2.22 -5.08 -15.32
C GLY A 192 1.49 -3.93 -15.99
N ARG A 193 0.82 -4.27 -17.10
CA ARG A 193 0.19 -3.30 -18.00
C ARG A 193 -1.09 -2.73 -17.37
N ARG A 194 -1.08 -1.43 -17.07
CA ARG A 194 -2.21 -0.71 -16.47
C ARG A 194 -2.70 0.41 -17.39
N LYS A 195 -4.01 0.51 -17.59
CA LYS A 195 -4.61 1.66 -18.29
C LYS A 195 -4.61 2.89 -17.37
N LEU A 196 -4.08 4.01 -17.84
CA LEU A 196 -4.15 5.28 -17.13
C LEU A 196 -5.61 5.75 -17.01
N PRO A 197 -6.03 6.28 -15.85
CA PRO A 197 -7.28 7.01 -15.75
C PRO A 197 -7.29 8.16 -16.76
N ARG A 198 -8.40 8.34 -17.48
CA ARG A 198 -8.63 9.44 -18.45
C ARG A 198 -7.74 9.45 -19.71
N LYS A 199 -6.90 8.43 -19.93
CA LYS A 199 -6.08 8.31 -21.15
C LYS A 199 -6.25 6.92 -21.75
N LYS A 200 -6.33 6.81 -23.08
CA LYS A 200 -6.23 5.53 -23.82
C LYS A 200 -4.80 4.97 -23.83
N LEU A 201 -4.02 5.27 -22.79
CA LEU A 201 -2.60 4.98 -22.70
C LEU A 201 -2.39 3.94 -21.62
N TYR A 202 -1.64 2.89 -21.96
CA TYR A 202 -1.24 1.86 -21.03
C TYR A 202 0.17 2.17 -20.55
N ILE A 203 0.36 2.17 -19.24
CA ILE A 203 1.68 2.22 -18.62
C ILE A 203 2.05 0.82 -18.17
N ASN A 204 3.32 0.46 -18.32
CA ASN A 204 3.86 -0.70 -17.65
C ASN A 204 4.31 -0.25 -16.25
N VAL A 205 3.72 -0.83 -15.21
CA VAL A 205 4.11 -0.55 -13.83
C VAL A 205 5.14 -1.60 -13.42
N GLU A 206 6.35 -1.14 -13.14
CA GLU A 206 7.46 -1.99 -12.72
C GLU A 206 7.66 -1.91 -11.20
N PRO A 207 8.06 -3.02 -10.54
CA PRO A 207 8.51 -2.99 -9.16
C PRO A 207 9.65 -2.00 -8.95
N GLU A 208 9.62 -1.32 -7.81
CA GLU A 208 10.66 -0.38 -7.39
C GLU A 208 11.26 -0.89 -6.09
N LEU A 209 12.57 -1.15 -6.09
CA LEU A 209 13.34 -1.54 -4.90
C LEU A 209 14.01 -0.32 -4.28
N ILE A 210 13.87 -0.20 -2.97
CA ILE A 210 14.53 0.82 -2.16
C ILE A 210 15.29 0.12 -1.05
N GLU A 211 16.60 0.34 -1.00
CA GLU A 211 17.48 -0.20 0.03
C GLU A 211 17.78 0.89 1.07
N LEU A 212 17.44 0.60 2.33
CA LEU A 212 17.47 1.58 3.40
C LEU A 212 18.87 2.15 3.66
N GLU A 213 19.89 1.30 3.66
CA GLU A 213 21.27 1.77 3.86
C GLU A 213 21.73 2.71 2.75
N ARG A 214 21.43 2.37 1.49
CA ARG A 214 21.76 3.23 0.36
C ARG A 214 21.03 4.57 0.43
N LEU A 215 19.75 4.56 0.82
CA LEU A 215 18.96 5.77 1.03
C LEU A 215 19.56 6.64 2.14
N LYS A 216 19.87 6.05 3.30
CA LYS A 216 20.49 6.78 4.41
C LYS A 216 21.85 7.36 4.03
N GLN A 217 22.67 6.61 3.31
CA GLN A 217 23.98 7.07 2.83
C GLN A 217 23.85 8.21 1.82
N SER A 218 22.97 8.10 0.82
CA SER A 218 22.77 9.18 -0.16
C SER A 218 22.21 10.45 0.46
N LEU A 219 21.34 10.29 1.47
CA LEU A 219 20.80 11.41 2.22
C LEU A 219 21.72 11.88 3.35
N GLY A 220 22.77 11.15 3.72
CA GLY A 220 23.63 11.49 4.87
C GLY A 220 22.86 11.54 6.21
N LEU A 221 21.90 10.62 6.41
CA LEU A 221 21.06 10.57 7.61
C LEU A 221 21.27 9.28 8.41
N THR A 222 21.10 9.37 9.72
CA THR A 222 20.85 8.20 10.58
C THR A 222 19.41 7.70 10.46
N GLN A 223 19.11 6.52 11.01
CA GLN A 223 17.73 6.02 11.05
C GLN A 223 16.80 6.99 11.79
N SER A 224 17.22 7.50 12.95
CA SER A 224 16.40 8.43 13.74
C SER A 224 16.12 9.72 12.98
N GLN A 225 17.13 10.27 12.31
CA GLN A 225 16.94 11.46 11.46
C GLN A 225 16.01 11.21 10.27
N LEU A 226 16.02 10.01 9.69
CA LEU A 226 15.04 9.65 8.64
C LEU A 226 13.60 9.61 9.21
N VAL A 227 13.43 9.12 10.45
CA VAL A 227 12.16 9.17 11.17
C VAL A 227 11.75 10.61 11.45
N ASP A 228 12.67 11.48 11.89
CA ASP A 228 12.40 12.90 12.13
C ASP A 228 11.96 13.62 10.85
N VAL A 229 12.58 13.31 9.70
CA VAL A 229 12.11 13.79 8.40
C VAL A 229 10.66 13.35 8.14
N GLY A 230 10.32 12.10 8.43
CA GLY A 230 8.95 11.59 8.31
C GLY A 230 7.97 12.33 9.22
N ILE A 231 8.34 12.59 10.47
CA ILE A 231 7.54 13.36 11.43
C ILE A 231 7.31 14.79 10.91
N LEU A 232 8.36 15.46 10.42
CA LEU A 232 8.23 16.83 9.89
C LEU A 232 7.30 16.90 8.67
N VAL A 233 7.38 15.92 7.76
CA VAL A 233 6.52 15.84 6.58
C VAL A 233 5.08 15.49 6.94
N GLY A 234 4.90 14.65 7.96
CA GLY A 234 3.62 14.10 8.38
C GLY A 234 3.56 12.59 8.17
N THR A 235 3.23 11.89 9.25
CA THR A 235 2.97 10.44 9.27
C THR A 235 1.51 10.19 9.66
N ASP A 236 1.07 8.93 9.66
CA ASP A 236 -0.27 8.60 10.15
C ASP A 236 -0.48 8.95 11.66
N TYR A 237 0.60 9.17 12.42
CA TYR A 237 0.55 9.58 13.84
C TYR A 237 0.43 11.10 14.02
N ASN A 238 0.77 11.87 12.99
CA ASN A 238 0.73 13.33 12.99
C ASN A 238 0.38 13.84 11.58
N PRO A 239 -0.86 13.60 11.11
CA PRO A 239 -1.21 13.67 9.69
C PRO A 239 -1.04 15.05 9.05
N LYS A 240 -1.04 16.11 9.86
CA LYS A 240 -0.80 17.49 9.38
C LYS A 240 0.68 17.81 9.15
N GLY A 241 1.59 16.99 9.67
CA GLY A 241 3.02 17.29 9.72
C GLY A 241 3.28 18.66 10.34
N VAL A 242 4.40 19.27 9.96
CA VAL A 242 4.68 20.68 10.23
C VAL A 242 4.28 21.52 9.02
N LYS A 243 3.41 22.52 9.25
CA LYS A 243 2.88 23.38 8.18
C LYS A 243 4.01 24.01 7.36
N GLY A 244 3.97 23.81 6.04
CA GLY A 244 4.95 24.37 5.11
C GLY A 244 6.22 23.55 4.93
N ILE A 245 6.35 22.41 5.61
CA ILE A 245 7.53 21.54 5.52
C ILE A 245 7.23 20.33 4.64
N GLY A 246 7.76 20.35 3.41
CA GLY A 246 7.76 19.18 2.52
C GLY A 246 9.05 18.34 2.66
N PRO A 247 9.16 17.19 1.95
CA PRO A 247 10.28 16.26 2.12
C PRO A 247 11.67 16.88 1.95
N LYS A 248 11.85 17.71 0.91
CA LYS A 248 13.13 18.41 0.66
C LYS A 248 13.45 19.44 1.74
N THR A 249 12.45 20.12 2.29
CA THR A 249 12.63 21.11 3.35
C THR A 249 12.95 20.41 4.68
N ALA A 250 12.23 19.33 5.00
CA ALA A 250 12.50 18.50 6.18
C ALA A 250 13.94 17.98 6.16
N LEU A 251 14.40 17.43 5.03
CA LEU A 251 15.79 16.96 4.89
C LEU A 251 16.80 18.07 5.19
N LYS A 252 16.58 19.30 4.70
CA LYS A 252 17.48 20.44 4.93
C LYS A 252 17.51 20.91 6.39
N LEU A 253 16.44 20.70 7.14
CA LEU A 253 16.35 21.11 8.55
C LEU A 253 16.96 20.08 9.50
N ILE A 254 16.97 18.81 9.11
CA ILE A 254 17.50 17.70 9.92
C ILE A 254 19.00 17.49 9.71
N LYS A 255 19.52 17.87 8.53
CA LYS A 255 20.95 17.95 8.25
C LYS A 255 21.59 19.12 8.99
#